data_AF-A0AAQ3QCS1-F1
#
_entry.id   AF-A0AAQ3QCS1-F1
#
_cell.length_a   1.000
_cell.length_b   1.000
_cell.length_c   1.000
_cell.angle_alpha   90.00
_cell.angle_beta   90.00
_cell.angle_gamma   90.00
#
_symmetry.space_group_name_H-M   'P 1'
#
loop_
_entity.id
_entity.type
_entity.pdbx_description
1 polymer ?
#
loop_
_entity_poly.entity_id
_entity_poly.type
_entity_poly.pdbx_seq_one_letter_code
_entity_poly.pdbx_strand_id
1 'polypeptide(L)'
;MKEMDQHSELQALAKVTVWVAVSMTYARFVASRVRPGGLRFLSLFPVLCLLPFLPFHFSSLHLRGISAFFLVWLAIFKLLLLSAAAGPLSADLSLPAFLVSAVLPVKLINSHHHHHHQQQQRPKGRPFTSLLLPSAVKVAILASIIPLYRFKDLIHPYLLLSLYSIHMYLALEVVLAGAAAAASILLPGGLQLEPQFDEPYRASSLQDFWGRRWNIMVSAILRPSVYLPVRARCGRAAAVLAAFLVSGLMHEVMFWYLTLAPPTGEATAFFLIHGACVVAEEAARKSGCWQPPAAVATLLTLGLVATTGFWLFFPPILRSRADEVVLAECAAAMGFLEAACRKFLAWIGLF
;
A
#
# COMPACT_ATOMS: atom_id res chain seq x y z
N MET A 1 16.48 9.85 -26.54
CA MET A 1 16.56 8.78 -25.51
C MET A 1 15.42 8.87 -24.49
N LYS A 2 15.10 10.05 -23.93
CA LYS A 2 14.01 10.22 -22.94
C LYS A 2 12.58 10.01 -23.49
N GLU A 3 12.30 10.40 -24.73
CA GLU A 3 11.00 10.16 -25.38
C GLU A 3 10.78 8.69 -25.78
N MET A 4 11.85 7.98 -26.13
CA MET A 4 11.80 6.56 -26.50
C MET A 4 11.44 5.68 -25.31
N ASP A 5 11.92 6.05 -24.12
CA ASP A 5 11.63 5.39 -22.84
C ASP A 5 10.18 5.62 -22.37
N GLN A 6 9.65 6.85 -22.55
CA GLN A 6 8.24 7.15 -22.25
C GLN A 6 7.27 6.37 -23.14
N HIS A 7 7.60 6.22 -24.43
CA HIS A 7 6.77 5.45 -25.35
C HIS A 7 6.75 3.96 -24.97
N SER A 8 7.89 3.39 -24.55
CA SER A 8 7.93 2.00 -24.05
C SER A 8 7.13 1.81 -22.77
N GLU A 9 7.18 2.76 -21.83
CA GLU A 9 6.41 2.69 -20.59
C GLU A 9 4.90 2.75 -20.83
N LEU A 10 4.45 3.59 -21.77
CA LEU A 10 3.03 3.65 -22.13
C LEU A 10 2.54 2.35 -22.78
N GLN A 11 3.37 1.74 -23.63
CA GLN A 11 3.08 0.42 -24.20
C GLN A 11 3.05 -0.67 -23.12
N ALA A 12 3.98 -0.64 -22.17
CA ALA A 12 4.00 -1.56 -21.03
C ALA A 12 2.73 -1.41 -20.18
N LEU A 13 2.34 -0.17 -19.87
CA LEU A 13 1.11 0.12 -19.14
C LEU A 13 -0.11 -0.46 -19.86
N ALA A 14 -0.27 -0.20 -21.17
CA ALA A 14 -1.38 -0.74 -21.94
C ALA A 14 -1.41 -2.28 -21.92
N LYS A 15 -0.26 -2.93 -22.11
CA LYS A 15 -0.14 -4.41 -22.05
C LYS A 15 -0.54 -4.94 -20.68
N VAL A 16 -0.02 -4.36 -19.60
CA VAL A 16 -0.32 -4.77 -18.23
C VAL A 16 -1.80 -4.56 -17.93
N THR A 17 -2.39 -3.42 -18.30
CA THR A 17 -3.82 -3.16 -18.12
C THR A 17 -4.70 -4.20 -18.82
N VAL A 18 -4.37 -4.58 -20.07
CA VAL A 18 -5.10 -5.61 -20.81
C VAL A 18 -4.99 -6.97 -20.11
N TRP A 19 -3.78 -7.41 -19.75
CA TRP A 19 -3.58 -8.68 -19.07
C TRP A 19 -4.27 -8.76 -17.72
N VAL A 20 -4.24 -7.67 -16.95
CA VAL A 20 -4.98 -7.56 -15.69
C VAL A 20 -6.48 -7.66 -15.94
N ALA A 21 -7.02 -6.94 -16.93
CA ALA A 21 -8.45 -6.99 -17.24
C ALA A 21 -8.91 -8.39 -17.66
N VAL A 22 -8.15 -9.07 -18.52
CA VAL A 22 -8.40 -10.46 -18.93
C VAL A 22 -8.37 -11.39 -17.72
N SER A 23 -7.33 -11.28 -16.89
CA SER A 23 -7.14 -12.12 -15.70
C SER A 23 -8.28 -11.98 -14.68
N MET A 24 -8.70 -10.74 -14.40
CA MET A 24 -9.78 -10.48 -13.45
C MET A 24 -11.14 -10.89 -14.02
N THR A 25 -11.36 -10.72 -15.33
CA THR A 25 -12.58 -11.21 -15.99
C THR A 25 -12.67 -12.73 -15.90
N TYR A 26 -11.56 -13.43 -16.17
CA TYR A 26 -11.46 -14.87 -15.99
C TYR A 26 -11.69 -15.29 -14.53
N ALA A 27 -11.05 -14.62 -13.57
CA ALA A 27 -11.22 -14.92 -12.15
C ALA A 27 -12.67 -14.78 -11.69
N ARG A 28 -13.38 -13.73 -12.15
CA ARG A 28 -14.81 -13.54 -11.90
C ARG A 28 -15.64 -14.67 -12.50
N PHE A 29 -15.35 -15.07 -13.73
CA PHE A 29 -16.03 -16.18 -14.41
C PHE A 29 -15.83 -17.50 -13.66
N VAL A 30 -14.60 -17.81 -13.24
CA VAL A 30 -14.32 -19.00 -12.42
C VAL A 30 -15.11 -18.95 -11.11
N ALA A 31 -15.11 -17.81 -10.42
CA ALA A 31 -15.80 -17.66 -9.15
C ALA A 31 -17.33 -17.82 -9.26
N SER A 32 -17.94 -17.48 -10.41
CA SER A 32 -19.38 -17.68 -10.64
C SER A 32 -19.75 -19.12 -11.02
N ARG A 33 -18.79 -19.92 -11.50
CA ARG A 33 -19.02 -21.30 -11.96
C ARG A 33 -18.56 -22.36 -10.98
N VAL A 34 -17.49 -22.09 -10.23
CA VAL A 34 -16.84 -23.05 -9.33
C VAL A 34 -17.12 -22.68 -7.88
N ARG A 35 -17.59 -23.64 -7.08
CA ARG A 35 -17.85 -23.44 -5.64
C ARG A 35 -16.57 -23.08 -4.87
N PRO A 36 -16.67 -22.36 -3.74
CA PRO A 36 -15.50 -22.01 -2.92
C PRO A 36 -14.78 -23.27 -2.42
N GLY A 37 -13.45 -23.23 -2.35
CA GLY A 37 -12.60 -24.32 -1.91
C GLY A 37 -11.43 -24.60 -2.86
N GLY A 38 -10.84 -25.79 -2.72
CA GLY A 38 -9.61 -26.17 -3.45
C GLY A 38 -9.73 -26.15 -4.97
N LEU A 39 -10.89 -26.55 -5.52
CA LEU A 39 -11.11 -26.51 -6.98
C LEU A 39 -11.12 -25.08 -7.53
N ARG A 40 -11.75 -24.13 -6.82
CA ARG A 40 -11.72 -22.72 -7.21
C ARG A 40 -10.31 -22.16 -7.11
N PHE A 41 -9.55 -22.52 -6.07
CA PHE A 41 -8.14 -22.14 -5.97
C PHE A 41 -7.33 -22.67 -7.16
N LEU A 42 -7.49 -23.95 -7.52
CA LEU A 42 -6.79 -24.56 -8.64
C LEU A 42 -7.15 -23.89 -9.97
N SER A 43 -8.43 -23.58 -10.20
CA SER A 43 -8.88 -22.83 -11.37
C SER A 43 -8.33 -21.39 -11.42
N LEU A 44 -8.09 -20.75 -10.27
CA LEU A 44 -7.49 -19.41 -10.20
C LEU A 44 -5.97 -19.43 -10.28
N PHE A 45 -5.33 -20.59 -10.11
CA PHE A 45 -3.87 -20.74 -10.06
C PHE A 45 -3.14 -20.13 -11.27
N PRO A 46 -3.60 -20.27 -12.53
CA PRO A 46 -2.95 -19.62 -13.66
C PRO A 46 -2.87 -18.09 -13.52
N VAL A 47 -3.92 -17.46 -12.97
CA VAL A 47 -3.91 -16.01 -12.71
C VAL A 47 -2.95 -15.68 -11.58
N LEU A 48 -2.94 -16.47 -10.50
CA LEU A 48 -2.02 -16.28 -9.38
C LEU A 48 -0.55 -16.38 -9.81
N CYS A 49 -0.24 -17.23 -10.80
CA CYS A 49 1.08 -17.34 -11.39
C CYS A 49 1.40 -16.19 -12.34
N LEU A 50 0.43 -15.66 -13.10
CA LEU A 50 0.67 -14.60 -14.07
C LEU A 50 0.94 -13.23 -13.42
N LEU A 51 0.17 -12.86 -12.39
CA LEU A 51 0.23 -11.52 -11.79
C LEU A 51 1.63 -11.09 -11.31
N PRO A 52 2.47 -11.96 -10.70
CA PRO A 52 3.84 -11.63 -10.33
C PRO A 52 4.77 -11.21 -11.48
N PHE A 53 4.48 -11.62 -12.72
CA PHE A 53 5.34 -11.29 -13.86
C PHE A 53 5.01 -9.91 -14.46
N LEU A 54 3.78 -9.44 -14.29
CA LEU A 54 3.31 -8.20 -14.92
C LEU A 54 4.09 -6.94 -14.51
N PRO A 55 4.49 -6.75 -13.23
CA PRO A 55 5.30 -5.59 -12.86
C PRO A 55 6.64 -5.48 -13.59
N PHE A 56 7.21 -6.59 -14.07
CA PHE A 56 8.50 -6.58 -14.78
C PHE A 56 8.43 -6.03 -16.20
N HIS A 57 7.24 -5.71 -16.71
CA HIS A 57 7.12 -4.97 -17.97
C HIS A 57 7.51 -3.50 -17.84
N PHE A 58 7.55 -2.95 -16.63
CA PHE A 58 7.95 -1.57 -16.38
C PHE A 58 9.47 -1.49 -16.13
N SER A 59 10.13 -0.58 -16.84
CA SER A 59 11.52 -0.21 -16.59
C SER A 59 11.60 0.78 -15.42
N SER A 60 10.61 1.65 -15.28
CA SER A 60 10.48 2.58 -14.16
C SER A 60 10.31 1.85 -12.83
N LEU A 61 11.12 2.24 -11.86
CA LEU A 61 11.09 1.71 -10.50
C LEU A 61 9.76 2.04 -9.81
N HIS A 62 9.25 3.27 -9.95
CA HIS A 62 7.95 3.64 -9.37
C HIS A 62 6.81 2.80 -9.96
N LEU A 63 6.72 2.69 -11.29
CA LEU A 63 5.64 1.93 -11.94
C LEU A 63 5.71 0.45 -11.57
N ARG A 64 6.91 -0.14 -11.58
CA ARG A 64 7.14 -1.52 -11.14
C ARG A 64 6.74 -1.73 -9.68
N GLY A 65 7.16 -0.84 -8.78
CA GLY A 65 6.84 -0.91 -7.35
C GLY A 65 5.34 -0.79 -7.05
N ILE A 66 4.68 0.20 -7.66
CA ILE A 66 3.23 0.42 -7.51
C ILE A 66 2.45 -0.77 -8.09
N SER A 67 2.85 -1.24 -9.27
CA SER A 67 2.24 -2.42 -9.90
C SER A 67 2.42 -3.67 -9.04
N ALA A 68 3.62 -3.90 -8.48
CA ALA A 68 3.87 -5.02 -7.58
C ALA A 68 3.00 -4.95 -6.31
N PHE A 69 2.87 -3.77 -5.71
CA PHE A 69 1.99 -3.58 -4.56
C PHE A 69 0.52 -3.92 -4.89
N PHE A 70 -0.01 -3.44 -6.02
CA PHE A 70 -1.40 -3.70 -6.39
C PHE A 70 -1.66 -5.14 -6.85
N LEU A 71 -0.78 -5.70 -7.67
CA LEU A 71 -1.00 -7.01 -8.29
C LEU A 71 -0.54 -8.16 -7.42
N VAL A 72 0.68 -8.08 -6.89
CA VAL A 72 1.34 -9.19 -6.18
C VAL A 72 0.90 -9.23 -4.73
N TRP A 73 0.71 -8.08 -4.10
CA TRP A 73 0.21 -8.05 -2.73
C TRP A 73 -1.31 -8.03 -2.67
N LEU A 74 -1.95 -6.97 -3.19
CA LEU A 74 -3.38 -6.80 -2.97
C LEU A 74 -4.23 -7.79 -3.80
N ALA A 75 -4.03 -7.86 -5.11
CA ALA A 75 -4.87 -8.67 -5.98
C ALA A 75 -4.73 -10.18 -5.70
N ILE A 76 -3.50 -10.70 -5.58
CA ILE A 76 -3.28 -12.11 -5.20
C ILE A 76 -3.98 -12.45 -3.88
N PHE A 77 -3.80 -11.65 -2.82
CA PHE A 77 -4.44 -11.93 -1.54
C PHE A 77 -5.96 -11.89 -1.64
N LYS A 78 -6.53 -10.96 -2.40
CA LYS A 78 -7.98 -10.90 -2.64
C LYS A 78 -8.48 -12.10 -3.45
N LEU A 79 -7.73 -12.59 -4.42
CA LEU A 79 -8.08 -13.79 -5.20
C LEU A 79 -7.96 -15.07 -4.37
N LEU A 80 -6.95 -15.17 -3.49
CA LEU A 80 -6.83 -16.25 -2.51
C LEU A 80 -8.04 -16.26 -1.56
N LEU A 81 -8.44 -15.10 -1.06
CA LEU A 81 -9.64 -14.97 -0.23
C LEU A 81 -10.92 -15.33 -1.01
N LEU A 82 -11.04 -14.88 -2.27
CA LEU A 82 -12.15 -15.25 -3.17
C LEU A 82 -12.24 -16.76 -3.38
N SER A 83 -11.10 -17.46 -3.43
CA SER A 83 -11.06 -18.92 -3.53
C SER A 83 -11.79 -19.60 -2.36
N ALA A 84 -11.74 -18.99 -1.18
CA ALA A 84 -12.37 -19.45 0.06
C ALA A 84 -13.73 -18.78 0.37
N ALA A 85 -14.28 -17.99 -0.56
CA ALA A 85 -15.46 -17.13 -0.33
C ALA A 85 -15.32 -16.19 0.88
N ALA A 86 -14.10 -15.69 1.07
CA ALA A 86 -13.78 -14.68 2.07
C ALA A 86 -13.32 -13.38 1.38
N GLY A 87 -13.17 -12.32 2.17
CA GLY A 87 -12.62 -11.06 1.69
C GLY A 87 -13.61 -10.20 0.90
N PRO A 88 -13.11 -9.18 0.18
CA PRO A 88 -13.95 -8.13 -0.41
C PRO A 88 -14.50 -8.46 -1.81
N LEU A 89 -14.06 -9.56 -2.44
CA LEU A 89 -14.48 -9.91 -3.80
C LEU A 89 -15.64 -10.92 -3.78
N SER A 90 -16.65 -10.67 -4.61
CA SER A 90 -17.71 -11.64 -4.94
C SER A 90 -17.92 -11.68 -6.46
N ALA A 91 -18.33 -12.84 -6.97
CA ALA A 91 -18.75 -13.01 -8.37
C ALA A 91 -20.03 -12.20 -8.70
N ASP A 92 -20.82 -11.85 -7.68
CA ASP A 92 -22.08 -11.09 -7.82
C ASP A 92 -21.84 -9.62 -8.19
N LEU A 93 -20.61 -9.12 -8.02
CA LEU A 93 -20.24 -7.78 -8.44
C LEU A 93 -20.38 -7.64 -9.96
N SER A 94 -20.77 -6.45 -10.41
CA SER A 94 -20.66 -6.08 -11.82
C SER A 94 -19.20 -6.19 -12.27
N LEU A 95 -18.97 -6.49 -13.55
CA LEU A 95 -17.60 -6.66 -14.07
C LEU A 95 -16.69 -5.45 -13.76
N PRO A 96 -17.14 -4.18 -13.96
CA PRO A 96 -16.32 -3.02 -13.60
C PRO A 96 -16.03 -2.94 -12.08
N ALA A 97 -17.02 -3.24 -11.23
CA ALA A 97 -16.84 -3.23 -9.77
C ALA A 97 -15.85 -4.30 -9.31
N PHE A 98 -15.89 -5.49 -9.93
CA PHE A 98 -14.95 -6.57 -9.67
C PHE A 98 -13.53 -6.17 -10.10
N LEU A 99 -13.36 -5.64 -11.30
CA LEU A 99 -12.05 -5.21 -11.84
C LEU A 99 -11.36 -4.19 -10.95
N VAL A 100 -12.07 -3.11 -10.63
CA VAL A 100 -11.55 -2.04 -9.77
C VAL A 100 -11.23 -2.56 -8.38
N SER A 101 -12.13 -3.35 -7.78
CA SER A 101 -11.94 -3.83 -6.40
C SER A 101 -10.89 -4.93 -6.27
N ALA A 102 -10.65 -5.69 -7.33
CA ALA A 102 -9.61 -6.71 -7.33
C ALA A 102 -8.22 -6.07 -7.34
N VAL A 103 -8.02 -5.03 -8.14
CA VAL A 103 -6.70 -4.43 -8.37
C VAL A 103 -6.43 -3.26 -7.43
N LEU A 104 -7.35 -2.32 -7.32
CA LEU A 104 -7.12 -1.08 -6.60
C LEU A 104 -7.32 -1.25 -5.09
N PRO A 105 -6.68 -0.42 -4.27
CA PRO A 105 -6.83 -0.42 -2.82
C PRO A 105 -8.18 0.20 -2.42
N VAL A 106 -9.29 -0.40 -2.85
CA VAL A 106 -10.65 0.10 -2.61
C VAL A 106 -11.48 -0.98 -1.94
N LYS A 107 -12.32 -0.57 -0.98
CA LYS A 107 -13.37 -1.41 -0.43
C LYS A 107 -14.72 -0.94 -0.96
N LEU A 108 -15.46 -1.87 -1.59
CA LEU A 108 -16.86 -1.67 -1.91
C LEU A 108 -17.68 -1.76 -0.62
N ILE A 109 -18.17 -0.62 -0.13
CA ILE A 109 -19.20 -0.60 0.91
C ILE A 109 -20.55 -0.70 0.19
N ASN A 110 -21.08 -1.92 0.08
CA ASN A 110 -22.48 -2.11 -0.32
C ASN A 110 -23.37 -1.71 0.86
N SER A 111 -24.20 -0.68 0.68
CA SER A 111 -25.15 -0.17 1.70
C SER A 111 -26.20 -1.18 2.17
N HIS A 112 -26.28 -2.39 1.60
CA HIS A 112 -27.39 -3.32 1.82
C HIS A 112 -27.12 -4.57 2.69
N HIS A 113 -25.90 -4.87 3.16
CA HIS A 113 -25.66 -6.16 3.86
C HIS A 113 -24.79 -6.20 5.12
N HIS A 114 -24.49 -5.09 5.78
CA HIS A 114 -23.71 -5.11 7.03
C HIS A 114 -24.37 -4.39 8.20
N HIS A 115 -25.58 -4.82 8.58
CA HIS A 115 -26.27 -4.27 9.75
C HIS A 115 -26.00 -4.95 11.10
N HIS A 116 -25.32 -6.11 11.20
CA HIS A 116 -25.37 -6.85 12.48
C HIS A 116 -24.11 -7.08 13.32
N HIS A 117 -22.85 -6.80 12.91
CA HIS A 117 -21.71 -7.14 13.81
C HIS A 117 -20.49 -6.21 13.86
N GLN A 118 -20.56 -4.94 13.43
CA GLN A 118 -19.39 -4.03 13.51
C GLN A 118 -19.71 -2.60 13.94
N GLN A 119 -20.55 -2.43 14.96
CA GLN A 119 -20.98 -1.12 15.46
C GLN A 119 -20.03 -0.47 16.49
N GLN A 120 -18.77 -0.91 16.60
CA GLN A 120 -17.80 -0.25 17.48
C GLN A 120 -16.56 0.19 16.68
N GLN A 121 -16.46 1.52 16.54
CA GLN A 121 -15.30 2.30 16.05
C GLN A 121 -15.04 2.26 14.53
N ARG A 122 -15.99 2.74 13.72
CA ARG A 122 -15.72 3.10 12.31
C ARG A 122 -15.47 4.60 12.18
N PRO A 123 -14.37 5.06 11.55
CA PRO A 123 -14.27 6.44 11.08
C PRO A 123 -15.43 6.71 10.11
N LYS A 124 -16.18 7.80 10.32
CA LYS A 124 -17.19 8.24 9.35
C LYS A 124 -16.48 8.45 8.00
N GLY A 125 -16.89 7.72 6.96
CA GLY A 125 -16.37 7.88 5.60
C GLY A 125 -16.51 9.35 5.19
N ARG A 126 -15.37 9.99 4.89
CA ARG A 126 -15.35 11.40 4.48
C ARG A 126 -15.70 11.49 2.99
N PRO A 127 -16.53 12.45 2.56
CA PRO A 127 -16.82 12.64 1.13
C PRO A 127 -15.54 12.96 0.36
N PHE A 128 -15.41 12.46 -0.87
CA PHE A 128 -14.21 12.59 -1.71
C PHE A 128 -13.68 14.04 -1.83
N THR A 129 -14.58 15.02 -1.91
CA THR A 129 -14.24 16.45 -1.98
C THR A 129 -13.46 16.93 -0.75
N SER A 130 -13.71 16.36 0.43
CA SER A 130 -12.98 16.67 1.67
C SER A 130 -11.61 15.98 1.77
N LEU A 131 -11.28 15.08 0.83
CA LEU A 131 -9.96 14.44 0.71
C LEU A 131 -9.04 15.18 -0.29
N LEU A 132 -9.59 16.00 -1.19
CA LEU A 132 -8.83 16.68 -2.25
C LEU A 132 -7.90 17.78 -1.70
N LEU A 133 -8.39 18.65 -0.82
CA LEU A 133 -7.60 19.76 -0.27
C LEU A 133 -6.41 19.27 0.60
N PRO A 134 -6.58 18.30 1.52
CA PRO A 134 -5.44 17.68 2.20
C PRO A 134 -4.44 16.99 1.26
N SER A 135 -4.92 16.41 0.15
CA SER A 135 -4.06 15.74 -0.83
C SER A 135 -3.20 16.73 -1.61
N ALA A 136 -3.75 17.88 -2.02
CA ALA A 136 -3.00 18.92 -2.73
C ALA A 136 -1.88 19.52 -1.87
N VAL A 137 -2.13 19.75 -0.58
CA VAL A 137 -1.09 20.19 0.37
C VAL A 137 0.03 19.15 0.48
N LYS A 138 -0.31 17.85 0.53
CA LYS A 138 0.68 16.77 0.60
C LYS A 138 1.51 16.66 -0.67
N VAL A 139 0.90 16.84 -1.84
CA VAL A 139 1.62 16.94 -3.12
C VAL A 139 2.57 18.14 -3.11
N ALA A 140 2.14 19.30 -2.61
CA ALA A 140 2.99 20.48 -2.52
C ALA A 140 4.18 20.28 -1.57
N ILE A 141 3.96 19.63 -0.41
CA ILE A 141 5.05 19.29 0.53
C ILE A 141 6.00 18.26 -0.11
N LEU A 142 5.48 17.24 -0.80
CA LEU A 142 6.33 16.27 -1.48
C LEU A 142 7.18 16.96 -2.57
N ALA A 143 6.57 17.85 -3.35
CA ALA A 143 7.26 18.64 -4.37
C ALA A 143 8.33 19.57 -3.78
N SER A 144 8.13 20.13 -2.58
CA SER A 144 9.13 20.99 -1.93
C SER A 144 10.30 20.20 -1.32
N ILE A 145 10.09 18.94 -0.93
CA ILE A 145 11.16 18.06 -0.42
C ILE A 145 12.10 17.61 -1.54
N ILE A 146 11.60 17.31 -2.74
CA ILE A 146 12.42 16.72 -3.82
C ILE A 146 13.67 17.55 -4.17
N PRO A 147 13.60 18.90 -4.31
CA PRO A 147 14.79 19.72 -4.57
C PRO A 147 15.86 19.66 -3.48
N LEU A 148 15.48 19.38 -2.22
CA LEU A 148 16.42 19.31 -1.09
C LEU A 148 17.44 18.17 -1.24
N TYR A 149 17.08 17.10 -1.96
CA TYR A 149 17.99 15.97 -2.18
C TYR A 149 19.18 16.30 -3.08
N ARG A 150 19.18 17.45 -3.77
CA ARG A 150 20.39 17.96 -4.44
C ARG A 150 21.54 18.23 -3.47
N PHE A 151 21.21 18.46 -2.20
CA PHE A 151 22.17 18.71 -1.13
C PHE A 151 22.34 17.49 -0.22
N LYS A 152 21.97 16.28 -0.66
CA LYS A 152 21.98 15.07 0.18
C LYS A 152 23.33 14.80 0.85
N ASP A 153 24.44 15.13 0.17
CA ASP A 153 25.80 14.92 0.67
C ASP A 153 26.18 15.89 1.80
N LEU A 154 25.43 16.99 1.96
CA LEU A 154 25.61 17.99 3.03
C LEU A 154 24.67 17.77 4.22
N ILE A 155 23.64 16.92 4.04
CA ILE A 155 22.61 16.68 5.06
C ILE A 155 23.10 15.58 6.00
N HIS A 156 22.95 15.80 7.31
CA HIS A 156 23.28 14.79 8.32
C HIS A 156 22.54 13.46 8.03
N PRO A 157 23.18 12.28 8.09
CA PRO A 157 22.57 11.00 7.66
C PRO A 157 21.19 10.71 8.29
N TYR A 158 21.02 10.89 9.60
CA TYR A 158 19.71 10.71 10.25
C TYR A 158 18.64 11.71 9.79
N LEU A 159 19.02 12.94 9.45
CA LEU A 159 18.10 13.91 8.88
C LEU A 159 17.69 13.49 7.46
N LEU A 160 18.63 12.97 6.66
CA LEU A 160 18.34 12.43 5.33
C LEU A 160 17.38 11.23 5.41
N LEU A 161 17.60 10.28 6.33
CA LEU A 161 16.69 9.16 6.56
C LEU A 161 15.30 9.60 7.04
N SER A 162 15.24 10.67 7.84
CA SER A 162 13.98 11.28 8.26
C SER A 162 13.24 11.89 7.07
N LEU A 163 13.95 12.59 6.18
CA LEU A 163 13.38 13.10 4.93
C LEU A 163 12.88 11.98 4.03
N TYR A 164 13.61 10.86 3.91
CA TYR A 164 13.15 9.70 3.15
C TYR A 164 11.89 9.07 3.76
N SER A 165 11.79 9.01 5.09
CA SER A 165 10.57 8.54 5.78
C SER A 165 9.36 9.41 5.43
N ILE A 166 9.53 10.74 5.48
CA ILE A 166 8.46 11.69 5.14
C ILE A 166 8.09 11.58 3.66
N HIS A 167 9.08 11.52 2.77
CA HIS A 167 8.87 11.33 1.34
C HIS A 167 8.06 10.05 1.08
N MET A 168 8.48 8.92 1.63
CA MET A 168 7.81 7.62 1.42
C MET A 168 6.36 7.67 1.88
N TYR A 169 6.11 8.24 3.06
CA TYR A 169 4.76 8.41 3.59
C TYR A 169 3.88 9.26 2.65
N LEU A 170 4.37 10.43 2.23
CA LEU A 170 3.64 11.34 1.35
C LEU A 170 3.43 10.73 -0.04
N ALA A 171 4.45 10.10 -0.63
CA ALA A 171 4.38 9.47 -1.94
C ALA A 171 3.36 8.32 -1.94
N LEU A 172 3.40 7.45 -0.93
CA LEU A 172 2.43 6.37 -0.80
C LEU A 172 1.01 6.92 -0.62
N GLU A 173 0.83 7.96 0.17
CA GLU A 173 -0.47 8.60 0.33
C GLU A 173 -1.01 9.19 -0.99
N VAL A 174 -0.18 9.92 -1.75
CA VAL A 174 -0.54 10.49 -3.05
C VAL A 174 -0.91 9.39 -4.06
N VAL A 175 -0.12 8.32 -4.15
CA VAL A 175 -0.41 7.18 -5.03
C VAL A 175 -1.74 6.53 -4.70
N LEU A 176 -1.98 6.26 -3.41
CA LEU A 176 -3.23 5.59 -3.02
C LEU A 176 -4.45 6.51 -3.13
N ALA A 177 -4.29 7.81 -2.88
CA ALA A 177 -5.33 8.81 -3.14
C ALA A 177 -5.65 8.94 -4.64
N GLY A 178 -4.64 8.86 -5.50
CA GLY A 178 -4.81 8.81 -6.95
C GLY A 178 -5.55 7.56 -7.41
N ALA A 179 -5.18 6.39 -6.88
CA ALA A 179 -5.88 5.13 -7.16
C ALA A 179 -7.35 5.16 -6.69
N ALA A 180 -7.58 5.77 -5.53
CA ALA A 180 -8.92 6.01 -5.00
C ALA A 180 -9.75 6.91 -5.93
N ALA A 181 -9.19 8.04 -6.37
CA ALA A 181 -9.85 8.95 -7.31
C ALA A 181 -10.19 8.26 -8.64
N ALA A 182 -9.25 7.49 -9.20
CA ALA A 182 -9.48 6.72 -10.42
C ALA A 182 -10.63 5.73 -10.25
N ALA A 183 -10.70 5.02 -9.12
CA ALA A 183 -11.80 4.11 -8.82
C ALA A 183 -13.16 4.84 -8.74
N SER A 184 -13.23 6.01 -8.11
CA SER A 184 -14.46 6.81 -8.04
C SER A 184 -14.94 7.29 -9.40
N ILE A 185 -14.03 7.64 -10.32
CA ILE A 185 -14.37 8.05 -11.69
C ILE A 185 -14.91 6.86 -12.49
N LEU A 186 -14.25 5.69 -12.38
CA LEU A 186 -14.63 4.48 -13.10
C LEU A 186 -15.95 3.87 -12.61
N LEU A 187 -16.37 4.18 -11.37
CA LEU A 187 -17.55 3.62 -10.72
C LEU A 187 -18.34 4.71 -9.99
N PRO A 188 -19.18 5.49 -10.70
CA PRO A 188 -19.91 6.64 -10.13
C PRO A 188 -20.96 6.29 -9.05
N GLY A 189 -21.15 5.01 -8.72
CA GLY A 189 -22.27 4.48 -7.93
C GLY A 189 -22.08 4.39 -6.41
N GLY A 190 -21.34 5.31 -5.77
CA GLY A 190 -21.33 5.40 -4.29
C GLY A 190 -20.27 4.55 -3.56
N LEU A 191 -19.12 4.33 -4.19
CA LEU A 191 -17.94 3.78 -3.52
C LEU A 191 -17.45 4.70 -2.39
N GLN A 192 -17.64 4.28 -1.14
CA GLN A 192 -16.96 4.91 -0.01
C GLN A 192 -15.53 4.39 0.08
N LEU A 193 -14.59 5.27 -0.25
CA LEU A 193 -13.17 5.01 -0.10
C LEU A 193 -12.77 5.09 1.36
N GLU A 194 -12.22 4.00 1.89
CA GLU A 194 -11.61 4.03 3.21
C GLU A 194 -10.28 4.81 3.10
N PRO A 195 -10.02 5.76 4.01
CA PRO A 195 -8.72 6.42 4.08
C PRO A 195 -7.63 5.36 4.29
N GLN A 196 -6.49 5.56 3.64
CA GLN A 196 -5.37 4.61 3.67
C GLN A 196 -4.43 4.86 4.85
N PHE A 197 -4.39 6.11 5.29
CA PHE A 197 -3.69 6.57 6.46
C PHE A 197 -4.65 7.37 7.34
N ASP A 198 -4.49 7.24 8.65
CA ASP A 198 -5.22 8.02 9.64
C ASP A 198 -4.23 8.65 10.63
N GLU A 199 -3.57 9.72 10.17
CA GLU A 199 -2.64 10.54 10.97
C GLU A 199 -1.66 9.68 11.82
N PRO A 200 -0.79 8.88 11.18
CA PRO A 200 0.05 7.89 11.89
C PRO A 200 0.98 8.50 12.95
N TYR A 201 1.33 9.78 12.79
CA TYR A 201 2.08 10.56 13.78
C TYR A 201 1.32 10.82 15.10
N ARG A 202 0.02 10.50 15.18
CA ARG A 202 -0.78 10.55 16.42
C ARG A 202 -0.92 9.19 17.11
N ALA A 203 -0.26 8.15 16.61
CA ALA A 203 -0.31 6.83 17.25
C ALA A 203 0.26 6.90 18.67
N SER A 204 -0.45 6.35 19.65
CA SER A 204 0.00 6.26 21.05
C SER A 204 0.39 4.83 21.46
N SER A 205 0.40 3.90 20.51
CA SER A 205 0.85 2.52 20.69
C SER A 205 1.19 1.91 19.33
N LEU A 206 1.98 0.84 19.32
CA LEU A 206 2.33 0.15 18.07
C LEU A 206 1.12 -0.54 17.46
N GLN A 207 0.21 -1.04 18.32
CA GLN A 207 -1.04 -1.61 17.84
C GLN A 207 -1.91 -0.57 17.12
N ASP A 208 -1.95 0.67 17.62
CA ASP A 208 -2.67 1.78 16.99
C ASP A 208 -2.00 2.21 15.68
N PHE A 209 -0.67 2.33 15.68
CA PHE A 209 0.12 2.67 14.50
C PHE A 209 -0.15 1.68 13.35
N TRP A 210 0.17 0.40 13.53
CA TRP A 210 0.07 -0.61 12.47
C TRP A 210 -1.36 -1.06 12.17
N GLY A 211 -2.22 -1.10 13.19
CA GLY A 211 -3.56 -1.67 13.05
C GLY A 211 -4.62 -0.70 12.52
N ARG A 212 -4.43 0.61 12.74
CA ARG A 212 -5.49 1.62 12.53
C ARG A 212 -5.05 2.85 11.74
N ARG A 213 -3.76 3.18 11.72
CA ARG A 213 -3.30 4.46 11.18
C ARG A 213 -2.35 4.36 9.99
N TRP A 214 -1.55 3.30 9.92
CA TRP A 214 -0.60 3.05 8.84
C TRP A 214 -1.13 2.01 7.86
N ASN A 215 -1.22 2.37 6.57
CA ASN A 215 -1.60 1.48 5.47
C ASN A 215 -2.77 0.55 5.81
N ILE A 216 -3.93 1.15 6.06
CA ILE A 216 -5.15 0.48 6.53
C ILE A 216 -5.57 -0.65 5.57
N MET A 217 -5.28 -0.53 4.27
CA MET A 217 -5.53 -1.58 3.28
C MET A 217 -4.74 -2.86 3.54
N VAL A 218 -3.44 -2.75 3.86
CA VAL A 218 -2.61 -3.91 4.19
C VAL A 218 -3.13 -4.61 5.45
N SER A 219 -3.45 -3.86 6.49
CA SER A 219 -4.05 -4.42 7.71
C SER A 219 -5.42 -5.06 7.43
N ALA A 220 -6.22 -4.46 6.54
CA ALA A 220 -7.51 -4.99 6.13
C ALA A 220 -7.44 -6.28 5.31
N ILE A 221 -6.38 -6.48 4.51
CA ILE A 221 -6.20 -7.71 3.74
C ILE A 221 -5.58 -8.82 4.59
N LEU A 222 -4.59 -8.51 5.44
CA LEU A 222 -3.93 -9.46 6.34
C LEU A 222 -4.88 -10.00 7.41
N ARG A 223 -5.88 -9.20 7.82
CA ARG A 223 -6.84 -9.60 8.85
C ARG A 223 -7.61 -10.88 8.48
N PRO A 224 -8.36 -10.94 7.35
CA PRO A 224 -9.05 -12.16 6.92
C PRO A 224 -8.12 -13.23 6.36
N SER A 225 -6.98 -12.87 5.75
CA SER A 225 -6.10 -13.87 5.10
C SER A 225 -5.17 -14.60 6.06
N VAL A 226 -4.71 -13.94 7.13
CA VAL A 226 -3.71 -14.50 8.06
C VAL A 226 -4.21 -14.46 9.50
N TYR A 227 -4.57 -13.27 9.99
CA TYR A 227 -4.84 -13.08 11.42
C TYR A 227 -6.03 -13.91 11.91
N LEU A 228 -7.19 -13.85 11.25
CA LEU A 228 -8.38 -14.58 11.68
C LEU A 228 -8.19 -16.12 11.63
N PRO A 229 -7.66 -16.71 10.54
CA PRO A 229 -7.38 -18.14 10.49
C PRO A 229 -6.40 -18.63 11.56
N VAL A 230 -5.33 -17.88 11.81
CA VAL A 230 -4.32 -18.26 12.83
C VAL A 230 -4.89 -18.06 14.23
N ARG A 231 -5.64 -16.97 14.47
CA ARG A 231 -6.25 -16.70 15.78
C ARG A 231 -7.21 -17.81 16.19
N ALA A 232 -7.99 -18.33 15.24
CA ALA A 232 -8.95 -19.39 15.50
C ALA A 232 -8.29 -20.71 15.97
N ARG A 233 -7.01 -20.93 15.66
CA ARG A 233 -6.29 -22.18 15.99
C ARG A 233 -5.21 -22.02 17.05
N CYS A 234 -4.50 -20.90 17.05
CA CYS A 234 -3.26 -20.71 17.82
C CYS A 234 -3.34 -19.52 18.80
N GLY A 235 -4.49 -18.86 18.89
CA GLY A 235 -4.69 -17.72 19.78
C GLY A 235 -4.16 -16.37 19.24
N ARG A 236 -4.37 -15.32 20.03
CA ARG A 236 -4.17 -13.93 19.58
C ARG A 236 -2.72 -13.56 19.33
N ALA A 237 -1.79 -13.95 20.23
CA ALA A 237 -0.37 -13.61 20.08
C ALA A 237 0.23 -14.23 18.82
N ALA A 238 -0.02 -15.52 18.58
CA ALA A 238 0.40 -16.20 17.36
C ALA A 238 -0.17 -15.55 16.10
N ALA A 239 -1.42 -15.10 16.13
CA ALA A 239 -2.05 -14.42 15.01
C ALA A 239 -1.42 -13.05 14.70
N VAL A 240 -1.03 -12.28 15.73
CA VAL A 240 -0.28 -11.03 15.54
C VAL A 240 1.07 -11.34 14.90
N LEU A 241 1.85 -12.25 15.49
CA LEU A 241 3.17 -12.62 14.96
C LEU A 241 3.10 -13.15 13.52
N ALA A 242 2.11 -13.99 13.20
CA ALA A 242 1.90 -14.49 11.85
C ALA A 242 1.56 -13.37 10.85
N ALA A 243 0.71 -12.41 11.24
CA ALA A 243 0.39 -11.28 10.38
C ALA A 243 1.62 -10.40 10.10
N PHE A 244 2.44 -10.15 11.12
CA PHE A 244 3.70 -9.40 10.97
C PHE A 244 4.75 -10.18 10.17
N LEU A 245 4.84 -11.50 10.33
CA LEU A 245 5.70 -12.36 9.52
C LEU A 245 5.33 -12.27 8.04
N VAL A 246 4.05 -12.47 7.70
CA VAL A 246 3.58 -12.38 6.31
C VAL A 246 3.77 -10.98 5.76
N SER A 247 3.54 -9.93 6.55
CA SER A 247 3.85 -8.55 6.17
C SER A 247 5.35 -8.36 5.87
N GLY A 248 6.22 -8.90 6.72
CA GLY A 248 7.68 -8.83 6.54
C GLY A 248 8.15 -9.52 5.27
N LEU A 249 7.68 -10.75 5.02
CA LEU A 249 7.97 -11.48 3.79
C LEU A 249 7.48 -10.74 2.55
N MET A 250 6.29 -10.14 2.61
CA MET A 250 5.79 -9.33 1.50
C MET A 250 6.65 -8.09 1.26
N HIS A 251 7.21 -7.46 2.29
CA HIS A 251 8.13 -6.34 2.11
C HIS A 251 9.48 -6.77 1.53
N GLU A 252 9.99 -7.97 1.83
CA GLU A 252 11.15 -8.52 1.12
C GLU A 252 10.85 -8.69 -0.36
N VAL A 253 9.65 -9.20 -0.70
CA VAL A 253 9.20 -9.30 -2.10
C VAL A 253 9.11 -7.91 -2.74
N MET A 254 8.51 -6.92 -2.05
CA MET A 254 8.44 -5.55 -2.56
C MET A 254 9.83 -4.95 -2.77
N PHE A 255 10.76 -5.15 -1.84
CA PHE A 255 12.14 -4.69 -1.98
C PHE A 255 12.83 -5.35 -3.15
N TRP A 256 12.62 -6.65 -3.39
CA TRP A 256 13.12 -7.31 -4.59
C TRP A 256 12.57 -6.68 -5.88
N TYR A 257 11.28 -6.35 -5.94
CA TYR A 257 10.73 -5.61 -7.08
C TYR A 257 11.33 -4.21 -7.23
N LEU A 258 11.74 -3.54 -6.16
CA LEU A 258 12.34 -2.20 -6.26
C LEU A 258 13.81 -2.27 -6.66
N THR A 259 14.58 -3.13 -5.99
CA THR A 259 16.05 -3.16 -6.04
C THR A 259 16.61 -4.19 -7.01
N LEU A 260 15.82 -5.20 -7.38
CA LEU A 260 16.25 -6.42 -8.09
C LEU A 260 17.36 -7.20 -7.37
N ALA A 261 17.63 -6.87 -6.11
CA ALA A 261 18.61 -7.54 -5.27
C ALA A 261 17.94 -8.65 -4.45
N PRO A 262 18.66 -9.74 -4.13
CA PRO A 262 18.09 -10.82 -3.33
C PRO A 262 17.62 -10.31 -1.95
N PRO A 263 16.55 -10.90 -1.40
CA PRO A 263 16.04 -10.52 -0.09
C PRO A 263 17.09 -10.79 0.99
N THR A 264 17.16 -9.91 1.97
CA THR A 264 18.19 -9.97 3.03
C THR A 264 17.64 -10.37 4.38
N GLY A 265 16.31 -10.37 4.53
CA GLY A 265 15.63 -10.67 5.79
C GLY A 265 15.54 -9.48 6.74
N GLU A 266 16.18 -8.36 6.44
CA GLU A 266 16.16 -7.15 7.28
C GLU A 266 14.74 -6.56 7.39
N ALA A 267 13.97 -6.54 6.30
CA ALA A 267 12.58 -6.09 6.33
C ALA A 267 11.71 -7.07 7.13
N THR A 268 11.94 -8.37 6.98
CA THR A 268 11.23 -9.37 7.80
C THR A 268 11.54 -9.22 9.28
N ALA A 269 12.81 -9.00 9.64
CA ALA A 269 13.24 -8.75 11.01
C ALA A 269 12.58 -7.49 11.58
N PHE A 270 12.51 -6.39 10.81
CA PHE A 270 11.80 -5.18 11.18
C PHE A 270 10.36 -5.50 11.60
N PHE A 271 9.57 -6.13 10.73
CA PHE A 271 8.17 -6.42 11.05
C PHE A 271 8.02 -7.42 12.22
N LEU A 272 8.88 -8.43 12.33
CA LEU A 272 8.82 -9.37 13.46
C LEU A 272 9.09 -8.71 14.81
N ILE A 273 10.07 -7.80 14.89
CA ILE A 273 10.34 -7.00 16.09
C ILE A 273 9.10 -6.20 16.46
N HIS A 274 8.49 -5.51 15.49
CA HIS A 274 7.25 -4.75 15.72
C HIS A 274 6.10 -5.65 16.19
N GLY A 275 5.93 -6.82 15.59
CA GLY A 275 4.91 -7.80 16.01
C GLY A 275 5.11 -8.29 17.45
N ALA A 276 6.36 -8.58 17.83
CA ALA A 276 6.71 -8.95 19.20
C ALA A 276 6.45 -7.79 20.18
N CYS A 277 6.83 -6.57 19.81
CA CYS A 277 6.56 -5.38 20.62
C CYS A 277 5.06 -5.11 20.78
N VAL A 278 4.22 -5.34 19.76
CA VAL A 278 2.75 -5.22 19.89
C VAL A 278 2.20 -6.23 20.90
N VAL A 279 2.67 -7.49 20.86
CA VAL A 279 2.25 -8.52 21.82
C VAL A 279 2.71 -8.17 23.24
N ALA A 280 3.95 -7.72 23.39
CA ALA A 280 4.52 -7.32 24.67
C ALA A 280 3.81 -6.08 25.26
N GLU A 281 3.56 -5.06 24.43
CA GLU A 281 2.83 -3.85 24.81
C GLU A 281 1.40 -4.19 25.25
N GLU A 282 0.70 -5.08 24.54
CA GLU A 282 -0.63 -5.53 24.95
C GLU A 282 -0.60 -6.27 26.29
N ALA A 283 0.39 -7.14 26.51
CA ALA A 283 0.54 -7.87 27.77
C ALA A 283 0.86 -6.93 28.94
N ALA A 284 1.77 -5.98 28.75
CA ALA A 284 2.17 -5.01 29.76
C ALA A 284 1.04 -4.03 30.12
N ARG A 285 0.18 -3.68 29.15
CA ARG A 285 -1.02 -2.88 29.42
C ARG A 285 -2.06 -3.66 30.21
N LYS A 286 -2.24 -4.95 29.92
CA LYS A 286 -3.18 -5.83 30.64
C LYS A 286 -2.74 -6.12 32.08
N SER A 287 -1.44 -6.22 32.34
CA SER A 287 -0.92 -6.37 33.71
C SER A 287 -0.91 -5.07 34.50
N GLY A 288 -1.24 -3.93 33.88
CA GLY A 288 -1.20 -2.61 34.51
C GLY A 288 0.20 -2.02 34.68
N CYS A 289 1.27 -2.73 34.27
CA CYS A 289 2.64 -2.24 34.42
C CYS A 289 3.04 -1.17 33.39
N TRP A 290 2.22 -0.97 32.35
CA TRP A 290 2.51 -0.01 31.28
C TRP A 290 1.29 0.85 30.95
N GLN A 291 1.27 2.09 31.44
CA GLN A 291 0.26 3.09 31.13
C GLN A 291 0.88 4.50 31.01
N PRO A 292 1.79 4.71 30.04
CA PRO A 292 2.41 6.02 29.86
C PRO A 292 1.37 7.08 29.46
N PRO A 293 1.60 8.36 29.80
CA PRO A 293 0.82 9.48 29.25
C PRO A 293 0.86 9.47 27.72
N ALA A 294 -0.22 9.94 27.08
CA ALA A 294 -0.40 9.82 25.63
C ALA A 294 0.78 10.40 24.81
N ALA A 295 1.31 11.56 25.19
CA ALA A 295 2.44 12.18 24.51
C ALA A 295 3.72 11.33 24.59
N VAL A 296 4.01 10.77 25.76
CA VAL A 296 5.16 9.87 25.97
C VAL A 296 4.98 8.60 25.14
N ALA A 297 3.77 8.03 25.15
CA ALA A 297 3.45 6.84 24.38
C ALA A 297 3.63 7.06 22.86
N THR A 298 3.23 8.23 22.36
CA THR A 298 3.45 8.62 20.96
C THR A 298 4.93 8.79 20.65
N LEU A 299 5.69 9.50 21.49
CA LEU A 299 7.14 9.64 21.29
C LEU A 299 7.86 8.30 21.27
N LEU A 300 7.51 7.38 22.19
CA LEU A 300 8.09 6.04 22.23
C LEU A 300 7.71 5.21 20.99
N THR A 301 6.44 5.27 20.57
CA THR A 301 5.96 4.55 19.38
C THR A 301 6.68 5.04 18.12
N LEU A 302 6.71 6.35 17.90
CA LEU A 302 7.36 6.94 16.72
C LEU A 302 8.88 6.79 16.77
N GLY A 303 9.49 6.92 17.95
CA GLY A 303 10.91 6.70 18.16
C GLY A 303 11.33 5.27 17.83
N LEU A 304 10.55 4.26 18.26
CA LEU A 304 10.79 2.86 17.92
C LEU A 304 10.66 2.64 16.41
N VAL A 305 9.58 3.12 15.78
CA VAL A 305 9.36 3.02 14.33
C VAL A 305 10.50 3.66 13.55
N ALA A 306 10.90 4.89 13.90
CA ALA A 306 11.98 5.61 13.23
C ALA A 306 13.33 4.88 13.39
N THR A 307 13.68 4.52 14.63
CA THR A 307 14.98 3.87 14.93
C THR A 307 15.10 2.52 14.23
N THR A 308 14.08 1.68 14.33
CA THR A 308 14.06 0.38 13.64
C THR A 308 13.96 0.53 12.12
N GLY A 309 13.28 1.57 11.63
CA GLY A 309 13.21 1.88 10.20
C GLY A 309 14.59 2.26 9.64
N PHE A 310 15.33 3.13 10.34
CA PHE A 310 16.69 3.52 9.99
C PHE A 310 17.66 2.34 10.01
N TRP A 311 17.46 1.41 10.95
CA TRP A 311 18.34 0.27 11.13
C TRP A 311 18.05 -0.91 10.17
N LEU A 312 16.79 -1.23 9.90
CA LEU A 312 16.42 -2.48 9.21
C LEU A 312 15.62 -2.27 7.92
N PHE A 313 14.92 -1.14 7.78
CA PHE A 313 14.04 -0.92 6.64
C PHE A 313 14.73 -0.20 5.48
N PHE A 314 15.48 0.87 5.77
CA PHE A 314 16.17 1.66 4.74
C PHE A 314 17.44 1.02 4.17
N PRO A 315 18.29 0.32 4.95
CA PRO A 315 19.57 -0.17 4.42
C PRO A 315 19.49 -1.06 3.16
N PRO A 316 18.52 -1.99 3.01
CA PRO A 316 18.39 -2.76 1.76
C PRO A 316 18.23 -1.88 0.52
N ILE A 317 17.44 -0.80 0.63
CA ILE A 317 17.13 0.11 -0.47
C ILE A 317 18.34 0.99 -0.81
N LEU A 318 19.04 1.48 0.22
CA LEU A 318 20.22 2.33 0.07
C LEU A 318 21.42 1.55 -0.49
N ARG A 319 21.61 0.29 -0.06
CA ARG A 319 22.69 -0.58 -0.55
C ARG A 319 22.59 -0.83 -2.06
N SER A 320 21.38 -0.89 -2.61
CA SER A 320 21.16 -1.06 -4.04
C SER A 320 21.10 0.26 -4.82
N ARG A 321 21.30 1.41 -4.15
CA ARG A 321 21.13 2.76 -4.73
C ARG A 321 19.75 2.98 -5.37
N ALA A 322 18.74 2.27 -4.89
CA ALA A 322 17.38 2.40 -5.42
C ALA A 322 16.79 3.78 -5.09
N ASP A 323 17.25 4.40 -4.01
CA ASP A 323 16.94 5.80 -3.67
C ASP A 323 17.38 6.77 -4.77
N GLU A 324 18.55 6.57 -5.39
CA GLU A 324 19.03 7.46 -6.45
C GLU A 324 18.14 7.40 -7.69
N VAL A 325 17.70 6.20 -8.06
CA VAL A 325 16.77 5.98 -9.18
C VAL A 325 15.41 6.59 -8.88
N VAL A 326 14.87 6.36 -7.68
CA VAL A 326 13.61 6.99 -7.21
C VAL A 326 13.70 8.51 -7.32
N LEU A 327 14.76 9.12 -6.80
CA LEU A 327 14.92 10.57 -6.82
C LEU A 327 15.05 11.12 -8.25
N ALA A 328 15.77 10.41 -9.13
CA ALA A 328 15.88 10.79 -10.53
C ALA A 328 14.52 10.74 -11.26
N GLU A 329 13.72 9.69 -11.02
CA GLU A 329 12.36 9.57 -11.57
C GLU A 329 11.43 10.66 -11.03
N CYS A 330 11.47 10.97 -9.74
CA CYS A 330 10.69 12.06 -9.14
C CYS A 330 11.06 13.42 -9.77
N ALA A 331 12.36 13.71 -9.92
CA ALA A 331 12.83 14.94 -10.55
C ALA A 331 12.40 15.03 -12.02
N ALA A 332 12.43 13.91 -12.75
CA ALA A 332 11.95 13.85 -14.14
C ALA A 332 10.43 14.10 -14.23
N ALA A 333 9.64 13.53 -13.31
CA ALA A 333 8.20 13.74 -13.25
C ALA A 333 7.84 15.21 -12.95
N MET A 334 8.52 15.84 -11.98
CA MET A 334 8.31 17.26 -11.70
C MET A 334 8.66 18.14 -12.90
N GLY A 335 9.80 17.90 -13.56
CA GLY A 335 10.21 18.66 -14.75
C GLY A 335 9.21 18.53 -15.91
N PHE A 336 8.61 17.34 -16.09
CA PHE A 336 7.53 17.14 -17.06
C PHE A 336 6.27 17.94 -16.71
N LEU A 337 5.85 17.92 -15.44
CA LEU A 337 4.69 18.68 -14.97
C LEU A 337 4.90 20.19 -15.12
N GLU A 338 6.08 20.71 -14.77
CA GLU A 338 6.42 22.12 -14.98
C GLU A 338 6.39 22.50 -16.46
N ALA A 339 6.93 21.66 -17.35
CA ALA A 339 6.90 21.91 -18.78
C ALA A 339 5.47 21.90 -19.35
N ALA A 340 4.63 20.95 -18.91
CA ALA A 340 3.22 20.89 -19.29
C ALA A 340 2.45 22.10 -18.78
N CYS A 341 2.69 22.52 -17.54
CA CYS A 341 2.08 23.71 -16.95
C CYS A 341 2.47 24.97 -17.71
N ARG A 342 3.76 25.17 -18.01
CA ARG A 342 4.23 26.30 -18.83
C ARG A 342 3.56 26.34 -20.21
N LYS A 343 3.47 25.18 -20.90
CA LYS A 343 2.77 25.07 -22.18
C LYS A 343 1.29 25.42 -22.08
N PHE A 344 0.62 24.95 -21.02
CA PHE A 344 -0.78 25.24 -20.78
C PHE A 344 -1.01 26.73 -20.48
N LEU A 345 -0.18 27.34 -19.63
CA LEU A 345 -0.23 28.77 -19.32
C LEU A 345 -0.01 29.65 -20.55
N ALA A 346 0.94 29.25 -21.42
CA ALA A 346 1.15 29.92 -22.71
C ALA A 346 -0.07 29.77 -23.64
N TRP A 347 -0.68 28.58 -23.69
CA TRP A 347 -1.88 28.34 -24.50
C TRP A 347 -3.10 29.18 -24.07
N ILE A 348 -3.27 29.43 -22.77
CA ILE A 348 -4.34 30.29 -22.24
C ILE A 348 -3.97 31.78 -22.17
N GLY A 349 -2.81 32.16 -22.73
CA GLY A 349 -2.39 33.57 -22.84
C GLY A 349 -1.98 34.24 -21.52
N LEU A 350 -1.63 33.45 -20.50
CA LEU A 350 -1.15 33.95 -19.21
C LEU A 350 0.38 34.13 -19.16
N PHE A 351 1.10 33.73 -20.22
CA PHE A 351 2.54 33.96 -20.42
C PHE A 351 2.92 34.02 -21.90
#